data_AF-A0A3B9YDJ3-F1
#
_entry.id   AF-A0A3B9YDJ3-F1
#
_cell.length_a   1.000
_cell.length_b   1.000
_cell.length_c   1.000
_cell.angle_alpha   90.00
_cell.angle_beta   90.00
_cell.angle_gamma   90.00
#
_symmetry.space_group_name_H-M   'P 1'
#
loop_
_entity.id
_entity.type
_entity.pdbx_description
1 polymer ?
#
loop_
_entity_poly.entity_id
_entity_poly.type
_entity_poly.pdbx_seq_one_letter_code
_entity_poly.pdbx_strand_id
1 'polypeptide(L)'
;MRENIYSTEPIAIIGLGGIFPKAADIPTFWKNILGKVDSIIEVPADRWDWHLYYSADHSAPDKTYSKIGGFIQGFKFDPLPLRIPPGVAKQMDTVQQYAVVATAEALKDSGYDKKPFDSARTAVIFGNAMGGIKKEATDQRVYTAEIRKRITESKGLSKLDDKTREAVADEIEASIKAGLSPITEDTMPGELSNVIAGRVANVFNLNGPNFTVDAACAASLAAISQAINGLRLREFDMAVTGGIDQMMAPPAFVKFCKIGALS
;
A
#
# COMPACT_ATOMS: atom_id res chain seq x y z
N MET A 1 -37.31 15.62 -22.87
CA MET A 1 -36.26 15.15 -21.94
C MET A 1 -35.01 15.93 -22.31
N ARG A 2 -34.56 16.92 -21.53
CA ARG A 2 -33.31 17.63 -21.84
C ARG A 2 -32.18 16.62 -21.65
N GLU A 3 -31.41 16.33 -22.69
CA GLU A 3 -30.18 15.57 -22.55
C GLU A 3 -29.35 16.22 -21.44
N ASN A 4 -28.96 15.41 -20.46
CA ASN A 4 -28.11 15.88 -19.38
C ASN A 4 -26.73 16.20 -19.97
N ILE A 5 -26.54 17.44 -20.42
CA ILE A 5 -25.32 17.96 -21.06
C ILE A 5 -24.06 17.72 -20.23
N TYR A 6 -24.19 17.46 -18.92
CA TYR A 6 -23.09 17.07 -18.05
C TYR A 6 -22.60 15.63 -18.27
N SER A 7 -23.38 14.76 -18.91
CA SER A 7 -23.04 13.35 -19.17
C SER A 7 -21.78 13.16 -20.03
N THR A 8 -21.54 14.09 -20.96
CA THR A 8 -20.48 13.99 -21.96
C THR A 8 -19.39 15.05 -21.81
N GLU A 9 -19.45 15.88 -20.76
CA GLU A 9 -18.45 16.93 -20.52
C GLU A 9 -17.04 16.28 -20.41
N PRO A 10 -16.06 16.72 -21.23
CA PRO A 10 -14.69 16.26 -21.10
C PRO A 10 -14.08 16.68 -19.77
N ILE A 11 -13.31 15.79 -19.15
CA ILE A 11 -12.60 16.06 -17.90
C ILE A 11 -11.12 16.23 -18.20
N ALA A 12 -10.54 17.35 -17.78
CA ALA A 12 -9.12 17.64 -17.98
C ALA A 12 -8.26 16.93 -16.94
N ILE A 13 -7.20 16.25 -17.39
CA ILE A 13 -6.09 15.82 -16.52
C ILE A 13 -5.09 16.98 -16.49
N ILE A 14 -4.93 17.58 -15.32
CA ILE A 14 -4.16 18.83 -15.16
C ILE A 14 -2.80 18.64 -14.48
N GLY A 15 -2.53 17.46 -13.93
CA GLY A 15 -1.23 17.11 -13.34
C GLY A 15 -1.13 15.62 -13.03
N LEU A 16 0.11 15.12 -12.99
CA LEU A 16 0.44 13.72 -12.72
C LEU A 16 1.52 13.60 -11.64
N GLY A 17 1.43 12.53 -10.86
CA GLY A 17 2.45 12.14 -9.89
C GLY A 17 2.41 10.63 -9.70
N GLY A 18 3.55 10.02 -9.37
CA GLY A 18 3.60 8.57 -9.28
C GLY A 18 5.00 7.99 -9.13
N ILE A 19 5.04 6.85 -8.46
CA ILE A 19 6.26 6.11 -8.12
C ILE A 19 6.07 4.68 -8.63
N PHE A 20 7.04 4.20 -9.40
CA PHE A 20 6.99 2.91 -10.06
C PHE A 20 8.33 2.14 -9.91
N PRO A 21 8.35 0.82 -10.17
CA PRO A 21 9.59 0.06 -10.25
C PRO A 21 10.59 0.68 -11.25
N LYS A 22 11.81 0.98 -10.77
CA LYS A 22 12.88 1.72 -11.48
C LYS A 22 12.51 3.15 -11.94
N ALA A 23 11.46 3.76 -11.41
CA ALA A 23 11.08 5.14 -11.72
C ALA A 23 10.53 5.84 -10.47
N ALA A 24 11.32 6.75 -9.91
CA ALA A 24 10.93 7.50 -8.72
C ALA A 24 9.90 8.60 -9.00
N ASP A 25 9.68 8.94 -10.28
CA ASP A 25 8.77 10.00 -10.73
C ASP A 25 8.20 9.69 -12.14
N ILE A 26 7.21 10.47 -12.55
CA ILE A 26 6.54 10.35 -13.85
C ILE A 26 7.48 10.58 -15.05
N PRO A 27 8.37 11.60 -15.07
CA PRO A 27 9.32 11.76 -16.16
C PRO A 27 10.25 10.56 -16.36
N THR A 28 10.76 9.97 -15.27
CA THR A 28 11.58 8.76 -15.33
C THR A 28 10.76 7.57 -15.81
N PHE A 29 9.52 7.44 -15.36
CA PHE A 29 8.62 6.39 -15.85
C PHE A 29 8.40 6.49 -17.36
N TRP A 30 8.15 7.71 -17.88
CA TRP A 30 8.00 7.93 -19.32
C TRP A 30 9.28 7.60 -20.09
N LYS A 31 10.44 8.00 -19.58
CA LYS A 31 11.74 7.63 -20.15
C LYS A 31 11.93 6.10 -20.19
N ASN A 32 11.52 5.40 -19.13
CA ASN A 32 11.60 3.94 -19.07
C ASN A 32 10.71 3.27 -20.13
N ILE A 33 9.48 3.78 -20.34
CA ILE A 33 8.59 3.30 -21.41
C ILE A 33 9.26 3.47 -22.78
N LEU A 34 9.73 4.67 -23.11
CA LEU A 34 10.39 4.94 -24.39
C LEU A 34 11.67 4.11 -24.57
N GLY A 35 12.41 3.91 -23.48
CA GLY A 35 13.63 3.12 -23.42
C GLY A 35 13.40 1.60 -23.34
N LYS A 36 12.14 1.13 -23.27
CA LYS A 36 11.78 -0.29 -23.10
C LYS A 36 12.49 -0.95 -21.92
N VAL A 37 12.60 -0.23 -20.81
CA VAL A 37 13.26 -0.71 -19.60
C VAL A 37 12.42 -1.81 -18.95
N ASP A 38 12.99 -3.00 -18.80
CA ASP A 38 12.42 -4.05 -17.96
C ASP A 38 12.67 -3.72 -16.48
N SER A 39 11.60 -3.54 -15.71
CA SER A 39 11.66 -3.22 -14.28
C SER A 39 11.48 -4.44 -13.37
N ILE A 40 11.35 -5.64 -13.92
CA ILE A 40 11.21 -6.87 -13.15
C ILE A 40 12.58 -7.29 -12.62
N ILE A 41 12.62 -7.62 -11.32
CA ILE A 41 13.82 -8.09 -10.62
C ILE A 41 13.44 -9.23 -9.68
N GLU A 42 14.44 -9.97 -9.19
CA GLU A 42 14.22 -10.88 -8.07
C GLU A 42 13.80 -10.10 -6.81
N VAL A 43 13.05 -10.75 -5.92
CA VAL A 43 12.65 -10.19 -4.62
C VAL A 43 13.89 -9.63 -3.90
N PRO A 44 13.94 -8.31 -3.63
CA PRO A 44 15.06 -7.70 -2.95
C PRO A 44 15.28 -8.24 -1.54
N ALA A 45 16.54 -8.32 -1.10
CA ALA A 45 16.92 -8.82 0.23
C ALA A 45 16.34 -7.98 1.39
N ASP A 46 16.03 -6.70 1.16
CA ASP A 46 15.37 -5.80 2.11
C ASP A 46 13.84 -5.91 2.10
N ARG A 47 13.26 -6.84 1.33
CA ARG A 47 11.82 -7.11 1.30
C ARG A 47 11.47 -8.35 2.10
N TRP A 48 11.98 -9.50 1.68
CA TRP A 48 11.84 -10.79 2.37
C TRP A 48 12.78 -11.81 1.74
N ASP A 49 13.15 -12.85 2.50
CA ASP A 49 13.97 -13.95 1.98
C ASP A 49 13.10 -14.94 1.21
N TRP A 50 13.16 -14.87 -0.12
CA TRP A 50 12.36 -15.72 -0.99
C TRP A 50 12.78 -17.18 -0.97
N HIS A 51 14.01 -17.51 -0.53
CA HIS A 51 14.49 -18.89 -0.44
C HIS A 51 13.68 -19.70 0.58
N LEU A 52 13.12 -19.05 1.62
CA LEU A 52 12.26 -19.69 2.62
C LEU A 52 10.94 -20.19 2.03
N TYR A 53 10.46 -19.53 0.97
CA TYR A 53 9.13 -19.76 0.38
C TYR A 53 9.20 -20.42 -0.99
N TYR A 54 10.37 -20.46 -1.63
CA TYR A 54 10.50 -20.94 -3.00
C TYR A 54 10.50 -22.46 -3.12
N SER A 55 9.84 -22.95 -4.16
CA SER A 55 9.94 -24.32 -4.64
C SER A 55 9.74 -24.35 -6.14
N ALA A 56 10.60 -25.07 -6.86
CA ALA A 56 10.40 -25.35 -8.28
C ALA A 56 9.26 -26.36 -8.54
N ASP A 57 8.83 -27.11 -7.51
CA ASP A 57 7.64 -27.94 -7.56
C ASP A 57 6.39 -27.09 -7.29
N HIS A 58 5.57 -26.89 -8.34
CA HIS A 58 4.33 -26.11 -8.30
C HIS A 58 3.24 -26.75 -7.40
N SER A 59 3.39 -28.05 -7.10
CA SER A 59 2.46 -28.77 -6.23
C SER A 59 2.80 -28.60 -4.74
N ALA A 60 4.04 -28.20 -4.42
CA ALA A 60 4.52 -28.07 -3.06
C ALA A 60 3.58 -27.18 -2.21
N PRO A 61 3.19 -27.63 -1.01
CA PRO A 61 2.32 -26.87 -0.13
C PRO A 61 3.02 -25.63 0.41
N ASP A 62 2.31 -24.52 0.51
CA ASP A 62 2.78 -23.27 1.13
C ASP A 62 4.07 -22.69 0.52
N LYS A 63 4.29 -22.95 -0.77
CA LYS A 63 5.43 -22.46 -1.55
C LYS A 63 5.00 -21.60 -2.74
N THR A 64 5.92 -20.76 -3.19
CA THR A 64 5.83 -19.99 -4.43
C THR A 64 6.85 -20.52 -5.43
N TYR A 65 6.48 -20.62 -6.70
CA TYR A 65 7.43 -20.90 -7.80
C TYR A 65 7.93 -19.60 -8.47
N SER A 66 7.38 -18.45 -8.09
CA SER A 66 7.80 -17.15 -8.58
C SER A 66 8.64 -16.44 -7.54
N LYS A 67 9.68 -15.76 -8.00
CA LYS A 67 10.62 -15.01 -7.15
C LYS A 67 10.95 -13.64 -7.72
N ILE A 68 10.18 -13.20 -8.70
CA ILE A 68 10.39 -11.96 -9.44
C ILE A 68 9.17 -11.04 -9.32
N GLY A 69 9.40 -9.74 -9.45
CA GLY A 69 8.33 -8.75 -9.43
C GLY A 69 8.84 -7.34 -9.70
N GLY A 70 7.90 -6.41 -9.86
CA GLY A 70 8.19 -4.99 -9.94
C GLY A 70 8.24 -4.36 -8.56
N PHE A 71 9.43 -4.19 -7.99
CA PHE A 71 9.60 -3.57 -6.67
C PHE A 71 10.02 -2.11 -6.79
N ILE A 72 9.35 -1.24 -6.04
CA ILE A 72 9.86 0.11 -5.77
C ILE A 72 11.05 -0.02 -4.83
N GLN A 73 12.21 0.52 -5.22
CA GLN A 73 13.46 0.44 -4.46
C GLN A 73 13.93 1.84 -4.04
N GLY A 74 14.60 1.94 -2.90
CA GLY A 74 15.23 3.18 -2.44
C GLY A 74 14.26 4.30 -2.03
N PHE A 75 12.95 4.03 -1.96
CA PHE A 75 11.98 5.01 -1.49
C PHE A 75 12.25 5.41 -0.04
N LYS A 76 12.28 6.72 0.21
CA LYS A 76 12.42 7.31 1.54
C LYS A 76 11.34 8.35 1.72
N PHE A 77 10.54 8.18 2.77
CA PHE A 77 9.50 9.14 3.11
C PHE A 77 10.06 10.23 4.02
N ASP A 78 9.98 11.49 3.59
CA ASP A 78 10.29 12.65 4.42
C ASP A 78 9.00 13.31 4.92
N PRO A 79 8.62 13.10 6.19
CA PRO A 79 7.36 13.61 6.73
C PRO A 79 7.40 15.10 7.11
N LEU A 80 8.60 15.69 7.25
CA LEU A 80 8.74 17.04 7.83
C LEU A 80 8.17 18.15 6.94
N PRO A 81 8.46 18.21 5.62
CA PRO A 81 7.86 19.21 4.73
C PRO A 81 6.33 19.10 4.65
N LEU A 82 5.80 17.90 4.89
CA LEU A 82 4.38 17.56 4.85
C LEU A 82 3.67 17.76 6.20
N ARG A 83 4.41 18.23 7.23
CA ARG A 83 3.91 18.46 8.60
C ARG A 83 3.29 17.22 9.25
N ILE A 84 3.78 16.04 8.88
CA ILE A 84 3.35 14.78 9.49
C ILE A 84 4.24 14.51 10.71
N PRO A 85 3.68 14.29 11.91
CA PRO A 85 4.48 13.94 13.08
C PRO A 85 5.33 12.68 12.84
N PRO A 86 6.61 12.64 13.24
CA PRO A 86 7.48 11.48 13.00
C PRO A 86 6.97 10.17 13.60
N GLY A 87 6.25 10.21 14.73
CA GLY A 87 5.62 9.03 15.33
C GLY A 87 4.54 8.43 14.43
N VAL A 88 3.66 9.29 13.90
CA VAL A 88 2.62 8.90 12.92
C VAL A 88 3.24 8.38 11.64
N ALA A 89 4.26 9.06 11.11
CA ALA A 89 4.92 8.67 9.86
C ALA A 89 5.55 7.26 9.94
N LYS A 90 6.14 6.90 11.09
CA LYS A 90 6.67 5.54 11.35
C LYS A 90 5.57 4.48 11.35
N GLN A 91 4.34 4.87 11.66
CA GLN A 91 3.18 3.98 11.71
C GLN A 91 2.39 3.97 10.39
N MET A 92 2.68 4.85 9.44
CA MET A 92 2.05 4.82 8.12
C MET A 92 2.54 3.61 7.33
N ASP A 93 1.59 2.87 6.74
CA ASP A 93 1.89 1.95 5.65
C ASP A 93 2.48 2.74 4.48
N THR A 94 3.42 2.11 3.79
CA THR A 94 4.09 2.70 2.65
C THR A 94 3.13 3.02 1.50
N VAL A 95 1.99 2.32 1.34
CA VAL A 95 0.94 2.75 0.38
C VAL A 95 0.38 4.14 0.71
N GLN A 96 0.20 4.45 2.01
CA GLN A 96 -0.27 5.77 2.43
C GLN A 96 0.83 6.83 2.20
N GLN A 97 2.10 6.46 2.37
CA GLN A 97 3.24 7.34 2.06
C GLN A 97 3.33 7.63 0.55
N TYR A 98 3.19 6.62 -0.31
CA TYR A 98 3.16 6.78 -1.77
C TYR A 98 2.04 7.71 -2.22
N ALA A 99 0.83 7.54 -1.67
CA ALA A 99 -0.31 8.39 -2.03
C ALA A 99 -0.04 9.86 -1.72
N VAL A 100 0.57 10.15 -0.55
CA VAL A 100 0.92 11.52 -0.17
C VAL A 100 2.00 12.10 -1.11
N VAL A 101 3.07 11.35 -1.39
CA VAL A 101 4.15 11.81 -2.27
C VAL A 101 3.66 12.01 -3.71
N ALA A 102 2.93 11.04 -4.27
CA ALA A 102 2.37 11.15 -5.61
C ALA A 102 1.36 12.31 -5.72
N THR A 103 0.58 12.58 -4.68
CA THR A 103 -0.31 13.75 -4.66
C THR A 103 0.48 15.07 -4.65
N ALA A 104 1.55 15.16 -3.84
CA ALA A 104 2.41 16.34 -3.84
C ALA A 104 3.02 16.59 -5.23
N GLU A 105 3.46 15.54 -5.93
CA GLU A 105 3.95 15.62 -7.30
C GLU A 105 2.88 16.09 -8.28
N ALA A 106 1.66 15.53 -8.22
CA ALA A 106 0.56 15.92 -9.10
C ALA A 106 0.12 17.38 -8.88
N LEU A 107 0.10 17.85 -7.62
CA LEU A 107 -0.18 19.25 -7.30
C LEU A 107 0.91 20.19 -7.82
N LYS A 108 2.18 19.78 -7.73
CA LYS A 108 3.31 20.54 -8.28
C LYS A 108 3.30 20.58 -9.81
N ASP A 109 3.02 19.45 -10.45
CA ASP A 109 2.95 19.33 -11.92
C ASP A 109 1.82 20.22 -12.50
N SER A 110 0.67 20.26 -11.83
CA SER A 110 -0.45 21.13 -12.20
C SER A 110 -0.25 22.62 -11.83
N GLY A 111 0.72 22.91 -10.96
CA GLY A 111 0.97 24.23 -10.38
C GLY A 111 -0.05 24.67 -9.33
N TYR A 112 -0.94 23.76 -8.88
CA TYR A 112 -1.88 24.00 -7.79
C TYR A 112 -1.24 23.84 -6.40
N ASP A 113 0.05 23.51 -6.34
CA ASP A 113 0.88 23.74 -5.14
C ASP A 113 1.01 25.24 -4.79
N LYS A 114 0.80 26.13 -5.78
CA LYS A 114 0.92 27.59 -5.61
C LYS A 114 -0.33 28.37 -6.00
N LYS A 115 -1.11 27.87 -6.95
CA LYS A 115 -2.35 28.54 -7.39
C LYS A 115 -3.46 28.36 -6.33
N PRO A 116 -4.32 29.35 -6.12
CA PRO A 116 -5.51 29.16 -5.31
C PRO A 116 -6.47 28.18 -5.99
N PHE A 117 -7.11 27.34 -5.19
CA PHE A 117 -8.23 26.47 -5.59
C PHE A 117 -9.18 26.27 -4.42
N ASP A 118 -10.41 25.86 -4.70
CA ASP A 118 -11.39 25.59 -3.64
C ASP A 118 -11.16 24.20 -3.02
N SER A 119 -10.46 24.20 -1.90
CA SER A 119 -10.20 22.98 -1.14
C SER A 119 -11.45 22.28 -0.62
N ALA A 120 -12.56 23.01 -0.39
CA ALA A 120 -13.84 22.43 0.03
C ALA A 120 -14.54 21.67 -1.11
N ARG A 121 -14.16 21.96 -2.35
CA ARG A 121 -14.67 21.31 -3.56
C ARG A 121 -13.60 20.49 -4.26
N THR A 122 -12.66 19.94 -3.49
CA THR A 122 -11.61 19.04 -3.99
C THR A 122 -11.73 17.66 -3.36
N ALA A 123 -12.06 16.65 -4.17
CA ALA A 123 -12.21 15.26 -3.74
C ALA A 123 -10.88 14.49 -3.75
N VAL A 124 -10.82 13.38 -3.00
CA VAL A 124 -9.70 12.44 -3.00
C VAL A 124 -10.22 11.01 -3.13
N ILE A 125 -9.99 10.37 -4.27
CA ILE A 125 -10.58 9.06 -4.57
C ILE A 125 -9.49 8.14 -5.10
N PHE A 126 -9.09 7.14 -4.32
CA PHE A 126 -8.06 6.17 -4.73
C PHE A 126 -8.61 4.76 -4.91
N GLY A 127 -8.02 4.02 -5.83
CA GLY A 127 -8.19 2.58 -5.94
C GLY A 127 -7.13 1.84 -5.13
N ASN A 128 -7.55 0.91 -4.27
CA ASN A 128 -6.66 -0.03 -3.58
C ASN A 128 -7.45 -1.30 -3.24
N ALA A 129 -6.94 -2.45 -3.68
CA ALA A 129 -7.67 -3.71 -3.58
C ALA A 129 -7.21 -4.60 -2.43
N MET A 130 -5.90 -4.59 -2.13
CA MET A 130 -5.31 -5.53 -1.18
C MET A 130 -4.79 -4.86 0.10
N GLY A 131 -5.00 -3.56 0.28
CA GLY A 131 -4.39 -2.82 1.38
C GLY A 131 -2.90 -2.56 1.14
N GLY A 132 -2.17 -2.37 2.24
CA GLY A 132 -0.72 -2.39 2.26
C GLY A 132 -0.19 -3.57 3.08
N ILE A 133 1.13 -3.68 3.16
CA ILE A 133 1.82 -4.84 3.78
C ILE A 133 2.00 -4.70 5.30
N LYS A 134 1.80 -3.51 5.86
CA LYS A 134 2.00 -3.25 7.30
C LYS A 134 1.02 -4.03 8.15
N LYS A 135 -0.21 -4.21 7.67
CA LYS A 135 -1.23 -5.00 8.35
C LYS A 135 -0.77 -6.44 8.60
N GLU A 136 -0.10 -7.06 7.64
CA GLU A 136 0.38 -8.44 7.79
C GLU A 136 1.40 -8.53 8.94
N ALA A 137 2.31 -7.56 9.03
CA ALA A 137 3.33 -7.49 10.08
C ALA A 137 2.74 -7.21 11.47
N THR A 138 1.73 -6.33 11.57
CA THR A 138 1.08 -5.99 12.84
C THR A 138 0.17 -7.12 13.32
N ASP A 139 -0.56 -7.77 12.42
CA ASP A 139 -1.35 -8.97 12.73
C ASP A 139 -0.43 -10.11 13.21
N GLN A 140 0.71 -10.34 12.55
CA GLN A 140 1.71 -11.32 13.00
C GLN A 140 2.19 -11.03 14.42
N ARG A 141 2.40 -9.75 14.77
CA ARG A 141 2.79 -9.34 16.13
C ARG A 141 1.70 -9.64 17.16
N VAL A 142 0.42 -9.46 16.81
CA VAL A 142 -0.70 -9.74 17.71
C VAL A 142 -0.89 -11.24 17.90
N TYR A 143 -0.78 -12.02 16.83
CA TYR A 143 -0.94 -13.47 16.87
C TYR A 143 0.21 -14.21 17.56
N THR A 144 1.28 -13.54 18.00
CA THR A 144 2.32 -14.20 18.80
C THR A 144 1.78 -14.80 20.10
N ALA A 145 0.70 -14.27 20.66
CA ALA A 145 0.05 -14.85 21.83
C ALA A 145 -0.50 -16.26 21.53
N GLU A 146 -1.09 -16.47 20.35
CA GLU A 146 -1.55 -17.79 19.91
C GLU A 146 -0.38 -18.72 19.59
N ILE A 147 0.66 -18.19 18.94
CA ILE A 147 1.88 -18.95 18.65
C ILE A 147 2.53 -19.42 19.96
N ARG A 148 2.63 -18.53 20.95
CA ARG A 148 3.14 -18.84 22.28
C ARG A 148 2.38 -20.00 22.91
N LYS A 149 1.05 -19.94 22.92
CA LYS A 149 0.19 -21.03 23.43
C LYS A 149 0.46 -22.35 22.71
N ARG A 150 0.59 -22.32 21.37
CA ARG A 150 0.89 -23.54 20.58
C ARG A 150 2.27 -24.12 20.90
N ILE A 151 3.26 -23.27 21.19
CA ILE A 151 4.60 -23.70 21.61
C ILE A 151 4.50 -24.40 22.97
N THR A 152 3.85 -23.79 23.95
CA THR A 152 3.76 -24.36 25.31
C THR A 152 2.92 -25.65 25.37
N GLU A 153 1.91 -25.77 24.51
CA GLU A 153 1.08 -26.98 24.39
C GLU A 153 1.68 -28.05 23.44
N SER A 154 2.85 -27.78 22.83
CA SER A 154 3.46 -28.69 21.87
C SER A 154 3.90 -30.00 22.53
N LYS A 155 3.43 -31.13 21.98
CA LYS A 155 3.83 -32.48 22.42
C LYS A 155 5.35 -32.70 22.38
N GLY A 156 6.04 -32.09 21.42
CA GLY A 156 7.51 -32.19 21.30
C GLY A 156 8.26 -31.58 22.48
N LEU A 157 7.67 -30.58 23.14
CA LEU A 157 8.24 -29.89 24.31
C LEU A 157 7.70 -30.43 25.64
N SER A 158 6.82 -31.44 25.61
CA SER A 158 6.21 -32.02 26.82
C SER A 158 7.21 -32.64 27.79
N LYS A 159 8.42 -32.96 27.33
CA LYS A 159 9.52 -33.50 28.16
C LYS A 159 10.27 -32.42 28.95
N LEU A 160 10.09 -31.14 28.60
CA LEU A 160 10.67 -30.02 29.32
C LEU A 160 9.79 -29.68 30.53
N ASP A 161 10.45 -29.27 31.62
CA ASP A 161 9.75 -28.65 32.74
C ASP A 161 9.07 -27.35 32.31
N ASP A 162 8.06 -26.92 33.06
CA ASP A 162 7.23 -25.77 32.69
C ASP A 162 8.04 -24.48 32.62
N LYS A 163 9.02 -24.29 33.51
CA LYS A 163 9.86 -23.08 33.51
C LYS A 163 10.70 -23.00 32.23
N THR A 164 11.32 -24.10 31.83
CA THR A 164 12.11 -24.16 30.59
C THR A 164 11.23 -23.93 29.36
N ARG A 165 10.03 -24.49 29.34
CA ARG A 165 9.08 -24.34 28.24
C ARG A 165 8.58 -22.92 28.08
N GLU A 166 8.23 -22.26 29.18
CA GLU A 166 7.84 -20.84 29.18
C GLU A 166 8.99 -19.95 28.73
N ALA A 167 10.23 -20.22 29.17
CA ALA A 167 11.40 -19.47 28.74
C ALA A 167 11.67 -19.59 27.22
N VAL A 168 11.47 -20.78 26.63
CA VAL A 168 11.55 -20.98 25.18
C VAL A 168 10.45 -20.21 24.46
N ALA A 169 9.21 -20.26 24.98
CA ALA A 169 8.10 -19.53 24.39
C ALA A 169 8.31 -17.99 24.46
N ASP A 170 8.84 -17.48 25.58
CA ASP A 170 9.24 -16.09 25.78
C ASP A 170 10.30 -15.66 24.76
N GLU A 171 11.34 -16.47 24.58
CA GLU A 171 12.43 -16.19 23.65
C GLU A 171 11.94 -16.13 22.21
N ILE A 172 11.16 -17.13 21.77
CA ILE A 172 10.60 -17.17 20.41
C ILE A 172 9.68 -15.98 20.17
N GLU A 173 8.79 -15.68 21.13
CA GLU A 173 7.88 -14.54 21.03
C GLU A 173 8.65 -13.20 20.95
N ALA A 174 9.68 -13.02 21.78
CA ALA A 174 10.53 -11.84 21.76
C ALA A 174 11.28 -11.71 20.43
N SER A 175 11.80 -12.81 19.90
CA SER A 175 12.50 -12.88 18.60
C SER A 175 11.60 -12.45 17.44
N ILE A 176 10.37 -12.98 17.39
CA ILE A 176 9.37 -12.59 16.38
C ILE A 176 9.04 -11.09 16.52
N LYS A 177 8.77 -10.61 17.74
CA LYS A 177 8.41 -9.21 18.00
C LYS A 177 9.55 -8.23 17.73
N ALA A 178 10.80 -8.63 17.83
CA ALA A 178 11.96 -7.76 17.58
C ALA A 178 12.01 -7.28 16.12
N GLY A 179 11.52 -8.09 15.18
CA GLY A 179 11.44 -7.75 13.76
C GLY A 179 10.19 -6.96 13.33
N LEU A 180 9.27 -6.67 14.26
CA LEU A 180 7.94 -6.11 13.94
C LEU A 180 7.69 -4.80 14.68
N SER A 181 7.05 -3.84 14.02
CA SER A 181 6.69 -2.55 14.64
C SER A 181 5.78 -2.75 15.86
N PRO A 182 6.00 -1.99 16.96
CA PRO A 182 5.11 -2.02 18.11
C PRO A 182 3.71 -1.52 17.74
N ILE A 183 2.70 -2.10 18.39
CA ILE A 183 1.32 -1.64 18.31
C ILE A 183 1.17 -0.37 19.16
N THR A 184 0.62 0.66 18.55
CA THR A 184 0.33 1.98 19.12
C THR A 184 -1.05 2.46 18.66
N GLU A 185 -1.51 3.57 19.20
CA GLU A 185 -2.75 4.26 18.78
C GLU A 185 -2.77 4.60 17.28
N ASP A 186 -1.60 4.81 16.67
CA ASP A 186 -1.44 5.13 15.26
C ASP A 186 -1.39 3.90 14.34
N THR A 187 -1.30 2.69 14.91
CA THR A 187 -1.11 1.46 14.12
C THR A 187 -2.30 1.20 13.20
N MET A 188 -3.51 1.20 13.75
CA MET A 188 -4.73 0.92 12.98
C MET A 188 -4.98 1.99 11.90
N PRO A 189 -4.97 3.31 12.18
CA PRO A 189 -5.05 4.32 11.12
C PRO A 189 -3.92 4.20 10.09
N GLY A 190 -2.75 3.74 10.52
CA GLY A 190 -1.57 3.54 9.69
C GLY A 190 -1.69 2.44 8.65
N GLU A 191 -2.54 1.44 8.85
CA GLU A 191 -2.64 0.26 7.95
C GLU A 191 -3.95 0.16 7.18
N LEU A 192 -4.97 0.94 7.55
CA LEU A 192 -6.28 0.87 6.90
C LEU A 192 -6.25 1.47 5.48
N SER A 193 -6.88 0.75 4.54
CA SER A 193 -6.97 1.15 3.14
C SER A 193 -7.77 2.44 2.94
N ASN A 194 -8.92 2.59 3.61
CA ASN A 194 -9.72 3.83 3.53
C ASN A 194 -8.98 5.08 4.02
N VAL A 195 -7.98 4.93 4.89
CA VAL A 195 -7.16 6.03 5.39
C VAL A 195 -6.17 6.54 4.33
N ILE A 196 -5.91 5.80 3.23
CA ILE A 196 -5.09 6.30 2.10
C ILE A 196 -5.65 7.64 1.59
N ALA A 197 -6.94 7.68 1.25
CA ALA A 197 -7.60 8.88 0.78
C ALA A 197 -7.73 9.95 1.89
N GLY A 198 -8.14 9.54 3.09
CA GLY A 198 -8.31 10.47 4.22
C GLY A 198 -7.01 11.14 4.65
N ARG A 199 -5.87 10.45 4.53
CA ARG A 199 -4.55 11.01 4.88
C ARG A 199 -4.08 12.02 3.86
N VAL A 200 -4.28 11.76 2.57
CA VAL A 200 -4.04 12.76 1.51
C VAL A 200 -4.93 13.98 1.72
N ALA A 201 -6.23 13.78 1.98
CA ALA A 201 -7.14 14.86 2.28
C ALA A 201 -6.68 15.72 3.47
N ASN A 202 -6.24 15.08 4.56
CA ASN A 202 -5.74 15.77 5.74
C ASN A 202 -4.44 16.56 5.47
N VAL A 203 -3.45 15.93 4.82
CA VAL A 203 -2.13 16.54 4.56
C VAL A 203 -2.23 17.77 3.67
N PHE A 204 -3.08 17.73 2.64
CA PHE A 204 -3.25 18.83 1.68
C PHE A 204 -4.46 19.72 1.97
N ASN A 205 -5.11 19.54 3.13
CA ASN A 205 -6.30 20.29 3.54
C ASN A 205 -7.44 20.25 2.48
N LEU A 206 -7.70 19.07 1.90
CA LEU A 206 -8.78 18.87 0.93
C LEU A 206 -10.04 18.42 1.67
N ASN A 207 -11.09 19.21 1.57
CA ASN A 207 -12.31 19.08 2.38
C ASN A 207 -13.51 18.53 1.58
N GLY A 208 -13.30 18.12 0.32
CA GLY A 208 -14.30 17.39 -0.44
C GLY A 208 -14.41 15.91 -0.06
N PRO A 209 -15.27 15.14 -0.76
CA PRO A 209 -15.42 13.71 -0.52
C PRO A 209 -14.08 12.97 -0.64
N ASN A 210 -13.78 12.10 0.33
CA ASN A 210 -12.61 11.24 0.28
C ASN A 210 -12.94 9.80 0.65
N PHE A 211 -12.52 8.86 -0.20
CA PHE A 211 -12.74 7.43 0.01
C PHE A 211 -11.83 6.59 -0.89
N THR A 212 -11.78 5.30 -0.59
CA THR A 212 -11.06 4.31 -1.39
C THR A 212 -12.06 3.34 -2.00
N VAL A 213 -11.80 2.92 -3.24
CA VAL A 213 -12.60 1.91 -3.94
C VAL A 213 -11.78 0.65 -4.18
N ASP A 214 -12.46 -0.49 -4.13
CA ASP A 214 -11.91 -1.78 -4.49
C ASP A 214 -12.69 -2.36 -5.67
N ALA A 215 -11.98 -2.57 -6.78
CA ALA A 215 -12.45 -3.32 -7.93
C ALA A 215 -11.32 -4.23 -8.46
N ALA A 216 -10.53 -4.80 -7.55
CA ALA A 216 -9.34 -5.59 -7.87
C ALA A 216 -8.41 -4.84 -8.86
N CYS A 217 -8.05 -5.49 -9.97
CA CYS A 217 -7.19 -4.92 -11.01
C CYS A 217 -7.77 -3.63 -11.65
N ALA A 218 -9.08 -3.41 -11.54
CA ALA A 218 -9.75 -2.23 -12.09
C ALA A 218 -9.92 -1.11 -11.06
N ALA A 219 -9.39 -1.23 -9.84
CA ALA A 219 -9.62 -0.27 -8.76
C ALA A 219 -9.21 1.18 -9.13
N SER A 220 -8.08 1.36 -9.84
CA SER A 220 -7.63 2.68 -10.29
C SER A 220 -8.61 3.31 -11.31
N LEU A 221 -9.12 2.51 -12.24
CA LEU A 221 -10.10 2.96 -13.23
C LEU A 221 -11.48 3.20 -12.59
N ALA A 222 -11.88 2.39 -11.61
CA ALA A 222 -13.09 2.62 -10.83
C ALA A 222 -13.02 3.95 -10.06
N ALA A 223 -11.88 4.25 -9.45
CA ALA A 223 -11.64 5.51 -8.76
C ALA A 223 -11.75 6.71 -9.73
N ILE A 224 -11.08 6.60 -10.89
CA ILE A 224 -11.14 7.62 -11.95
C ILE A 224 -12.58 7.79 -12.45
N SER A 225 -13.31 6.70 -12.68
CA SER A 225 -14.72 6.75 -13.12
C SER A 225 -15.60 7.49 -12.11
N GLN A 226 -15.39 7.27 -10.81
CA GLN A 226 -16.14 7.95 -9.76
C GLN A 226 -15.77 9.44 -9.68
N ALA A 227 -14.49 9.79 -9.86
CA ALA A 227 -14.04 11.17 -9.94
C ALA A 227 -14.68 11.90 -11.14
N ILE A 228 -14.68 11.27 -12.32
CA ILE A 228 -15.33 11.81 -13.53
C ILE A 228 -16.82 12.07 -13.28
N ASN A 229 -17.51 11.10 -12.68
CA ASN A 229 -18.95 11.24 -12.39
C ASN A 229 -19.23 12.39 -11.42
N GLY A 230 -18.48 12.51 -10.33
CA GLY A 230 -18.67 13.60 -9.36
C GLY A 230 -18.34 14.98 -9.93
N LEU A 231 -17.31 15.09 -10.79
CA LEU A 231 -17.01 16.34 -11.51
C LEU A 231 -18.14 16.74 -12.46
N ARG A 232 -18.67 15.80 -13.24
CA ARG A 232 -19.79 16.02 -14.16
C ARG A 232 -21.05 16.44 -13.41
N LEU A 233 -21.34 15.78 -12.30
CA LEU A 233 -22.48 16.10 -11.44
C LEU A 233 -22.28 17.37 -10.60
N ARG A 234 -21.11 18.02 -10.69
CA ARG A 234 -20.74 19.22 -9.92
C ARG A 234 -20.78 19.01 -8.40
N GLU A 235 -20.56 17.78 -7.94
CA GLU A 235 -20.40 17.47 -6.51
C GLU A 235 -19.11 18.09 -5.96
N PHE A 236 -18.07 18.17 -6.80
CA PHE A 236 -16.80 18.83 -6.57
C PHE A 236 -16.26 19.39 -7.90
N ASP A 237 -15.25 20.27 -7.83
CA ASP A 237 -14.68 20.95 -9.01
C ASP A 237 -13.28 20.45 -9.36
N MET A 238 -12.63 19.75 -8.42
CA MET A 238 -11.32 19.12 -8.61
C MET A 238 -11.30 17.77 -7.91
N ALA A 239 -10.47 16.84 -8.38
CA ALA A 239 -10.25 15.56 -7.73
C ALA A 239 -8.80 15.11 -7.86
N VAL A 240 -8.25 14.59 -6.76
CA VAL A 240 -7.06 13.76 -6.76
C VAL A 240 -7.52 12.31 -6.89
N THR A 241 -7.11 11.61 -7.95
CA THR A 241 -7.53 10.22 -8.17
C THR A 241 -6.47 9.38 -8.86
N GLY A 242 -6.53 8.06 -8.67
CA GLY A 242 -5.58 7.10 -9.22
C GLY A 242 -5.65 5.75 -8.51
N GLY A 243 -4.56 4.98 -8.56
CA GLY A 243 -4.43 3.71 -7.85
C GLY A 243 -3.13 3.63 -7.06
N ILE A 244 -3.16 2.94 -5.93
CA ILE A 244 -2.01 2.72 -5.06
C ILE A 244 -1.97 1.24 -4.68
N ASP A 245 -0.82 0.61 -4.88
CA ASP A 245 -0.61 -0.79 -4.49
C ASP A 245 0.86 -1.03 -4.09
N GLN A 246 1.06 -1.96 -3.17
CA GLN A 246 2.37 -2.48 -2.79
C GLN A 246 2.28 -3.93 -2.28
N MET A 247 1.27 -4.69 -2.69
CA MET A 247 1.04 -6.02 -2.14
C MET A 247 2.01 -7.04 -2.73
N MET A 248 3.25 -7.02 -2.21
CA MET A 248 4.40 -7.79 -2.72
C MET A 248 5.08 -8.60 -1.61
N ALA A 249 4.27 -9.15 -0.70
CA ALA A 249 4.71 -9.94 0.45
C ALA A 249 4.58 -11.46 0.21
N PRO A 250 5.27 -12.32 1.00
CA PRO A 250 5.23 -13.77 0.81
C PRO A 250 3.81 -14.38 0.75
N PRO A 251 2.84 -13.98 1.61
CA PRO A 251 1.49 -14.54 1.55
C PRO A 251 0.81 -14.33 0.19
N ALA A 252 1.01 -13.17 -0.45
CA ALA A 252 0.46 -12.89 -1.77
C ALA A 252 1.10 -13.81 -2.83
N PHE A 253 2.43 -13.92 -2.84
CA PHE A 253 3.17 -14.77 -3.78
C PHE A 253 2.77 -16.25 -3.68
N VAL A 254 2.70 -16.79 -2.47
CA VAL A 254 2.30 -18.19 -2.22
C VAL A 254 0.87 -18.44 -2.69
N LYS A 255 -0.08 -17.55 -2.35
CA LYS A 255 -1.49 -17.71 -2.70
C LYS A 255 -1.74 -17.55 -4.20
N PHE A 256 -1.12 -16.56 -4.85
CA PHE A 256 -1.28 -16.33 -6.29
C PHE A 256 -0.60 -17.42 -7.13
N CYS A 257 0.55 -17.95 -6.69
CA CYS A 257 1.13 -19.13 -7.33
C CYS A 257 0.17 -20.33 -7.29
N LYS A 258 -0.55 -20.53 -6.17
CA LYS A 258 -1.43 -21.70 -6.01
C LYS A 258 -2.61 -21.70 -6.97
N ILE A 259 -3.05 -20.53 -7.42
CA ILE A 259 -4.10 -20.39 -8.44
C ILE A 259 -3.55 -20.23 -9.87
N GLY A 260 -2.23 -20.36 -10.07
CA GLY A 260 -1.61 -20.25 -11.38
C GLY A 260 -1.57 -18.82 -11.95
N ALA A 261 -1.69 -17.79 -11.10
CA ALA A 261 -1.77 -16.40 -11.54
C ALA A 261 -0.40 -15.74 -11.76
N LEU A 262 0.69 -16.34 -11.25
CA LEU A 262 2.05 -15.85 -11.42
C LEU A 262 2.80 -16.66 -12.48
N SER A 263 3.80 -16.04 -13.10
CA SER A 263 4.77 -16.68 -13.99
C SER A 263 5.97 -17.21 -13.21
#